data_AF-A0AAX3TB48-F1
#
_entry.id   AF-A0AAX3TB48-F1
#
_cell.length_a   1.000
_cell.length_b   1.000
_cell.length_c   1.000
_cell.angle_alpha   90.00
_cell.angle_beta   90.00
_cell.angle_gamma   90.00
#
_symmetry.space_group_name_H-M   'P 1'
#
loop_
_entity.id
_entity.type
_entity.pdbx_description
1 polymer ?
#
loop_
_entity_poly.entity_id
_entity_poly.type
_entity_poly.pdbx_seq_one_letter_code
_entity_poly.pdbx_strand_id
1 'polypeptide(L)'
;MAGTEHTVACSIVTSRFPDEPAAAKVFPQNVPMARVEEMLEVEQVIRRLIARFPVMAVDDIDARVHAVYGRFADCKVRIFVPLLIEKAARRDIEDFLAQPDHLTLVSPTPGTTPQTVEVRAGEVA
;
A
#
# COMPACT_ATOMS: atom_id res chain seq x y z
N MET A 1 13.17 -34.97 -0.55
CA MET A 1 12.15 -34.30 -1.38
C MET A 1 11.33 -33.42 -0.46
N ALA A 2 11.67 -32.15 -0.38
CA ALA A 2 11.01 -31.16 0.45
C ALA A 2 10.03 -30.36 -0.42
N GLY A 3 8.79 -30.23 0.03
CA GLY A 3 7.79 -29.34 -0.56
C GLY A 3 7.02 -28.72 0.60
N THR A 4 7.56 -27.64 1.13
CA THR A 4 7.01 -26.86 2.26
C THR A 4 5.83 -26.02 1.81
N GLU A 5 4.67 -26.35 2.40
CA GLU A 5 3.57 -25.47 2.78
C GLU A 5 3.95 -23.97 2.86
N HIS A 6 3.12 -23.10 2.27
CA HIS A 6 3.09 -21.67 2.61
C HIS A 6 1.66 -21.29 2.99
N THR A 7 1.31 -21.52 4.25
CA THR A 7 0.16 -20.91 4.92
C THR A 7 0.60 -19.56 5.47
N VAL A 8 0.10 -18.46 4.89
CA VAL A 8 0.38 -17.11 5.39
C VAL A 8 -0.57 -16.82 6.56
N ALA A 9 -0.03 -16.88 7.77
CA ALA A 9 -0.68 -16.44 8.99
C ALA A 9 -0.51 -14.92 9.14
N CYS A 10 -1.60 -14.17 8.97
CA CYS A 10 -1.61 -12.73 9.22
C CYS A 10 -1.63 -12.49 10.74
N SER A 11 -0.50 -12.04 11.27
CA SER A 11 -0.27 -11.81 12.70
C SER A 11 -0.67 -10.39 13.06
N ILE A 12 -1.74 -10.21 13.84
CA ILE A 12 -2.08 -8.91 14.42
C ILE A 12 -1.99 -9.02 15.95
N VAL A 13 -0.79 -8.65 16.42
CA VAL A 13 -0.40 -8.05 17.70
C VAL A 13 -1.35 -8.22 18.90
N THR A 14 -0.91 -9.06 19.84
CA THR A 14 -1.35 -9.10 21.23
C THR A 14 -0.67 -8.01 22.05
N SER A 15 -1.36 -6.90 22.33
CA SER A 15 -0.98 -5.97 23.40
C SER A 15 -1.91 -6.18 24.59
N ARG A 16 -1.31 -6.74 25.65
CA ARG A 16 -1.89 -7.09 26.95
C ARG A 16 -2.33 -5.84 27.73
N PHE A 17 -3.63 -5.66 27.95
CA PHE A 17 -4.19 -4.69 28.91
C PHE A 17 -4.45 -5.40 30.26
N PRO A 18 -4.17 -4.76 31.40
CA PRO A 18 -4.32 -5.37 32.72
C PRO A 18 -5.79 -5.40 33.18
N ASP A 19 -6.03 -6.34 34.09
CA ASP A 19 -7.27 -6.68 34.79
C ASP A 19 -8.12 -5.44 35.20
N GLU A 20 -9.31 -5.29 34.61
CA GLU A 20 -10.31 -4.28 35.00
C GLU A 20 -11.67 -4.99 35.22
N PRO A 21 -12.40 -4.65 36.30
CA PRO A 21 -13.38 -5.53 36.92
C PRO A 21 -14.68 -5.65 36.14
N ALA A 22 -15.42 -6.71 36.44
CA ALA A 22 -16.66 -7.17 35.83
C ALA A 22 -17.84 -6.17 35.91
N ALA A 23 -17.76 -5.06 35.18
CA ALA A 23 -18.87 -4.14 34.95
C ALA A 23 -19.13 -3.99 33.44
N ALA A 24 -20.19 -4.66 32.99
CA ALA A 24 -20.90 -4.38 31.74
C ALA A 24 -20.05 -4.29 30.45
N LYS A 25 -19.51 -5.43 29.99
CA LYS A 25 -19.18 -5.59 28.56
C LYS A 25 -20.48 -5.80 27.77
N VAL A 26 -21.20 -4.72 27.52
CA VAL A 26 -21.99 -4.62 26.29
C VAL A 26 -20.95 -4.57 25.19
N PHE A 27 -20.54 -5.75 24.70
CA PHE A 27 -19.84 -5.82 23.42
C PHE A 27 -20.76 -5.14 22.41
N PRO A 28 -20.36 -4.05 21.74
CA PRO A 28 -21.10 -3.61 20.57
C PRO A 28 -20.92 -4.71 19.51
N GLN A 29 -21.80 -5.71 19.54
CA GLN A 29 -21.88 -6.77 18.51
C GLN A 29 -22.47 -6.25 17.20
N ASN A 30 -22.39 -4.95 16.96
CA ASN A 30 -22.87 -4.27 15.78
C ASN A 30 -21.69 -3.58 15.08
N VAL A 31 -20.65 -4.36 14.74
CA VAL A 31 -19.94 -4.06 13.49
C VAL A 31 -21.00 -4.27 12.41
N PRO A 32 -21.46 -3.23 11.70
CA PRO A 32 -22.47 -3.42 10.68
C PRO A 32 -21.87 -4.35 9.63
N MET A 33 -22.48 -5.53 9.42
CA MET A 33 -22.05 -6.53 8.43
C MET A 33 -21.75 -5.91 7.06
N ALA A 34 -22.44 -4.81 6.73
CA ALA A 34 -22.22 -4.00 5.54
C ALA A 34 -20.77 -3.52 5.35
N ARG A 35 -20.02 -3.20 6.42
CA ARG A 35 -18.62 -2.74 6.30
C ARG A 35 -17.64 -3.88 6.02
N VAL A 36 -17.93 -5.07 6.54
CA VAL A 36 -17.13 -6.27 6.26
C VAL A 36 -17.39 -6.75 4.83
N GLU A 37 -18.66 -6.78 4.40
CA GLU A 37 -19.04 -7.11 3.01
C GLU A 37 -18.39 -6.13 2.02
N GLU A 38 -18.46 -4.82 2.29
CA GLU A 38 -17.82 -3.79 1.46
C GLU A 38 -16.31 -4.04 1.32
N MET A 39 -15.62 -4.40 2.40
CA MET A 39 -14.18 -4.70 2.34
C MET A 39 -13.88 -5.95 1.52
N LEU A 40 -14.73 -6.98 1.58
CA LEU A 40 -14.61 -8.17 0.74
C LEU A 40 -14.81 -7.82 -0.75
N GLU A 41 -15.78 -6.95 -1.06
CA GLU A 41 -15.98 -6.48 -2.42
C GLU A 41 -14.78 -5.66 -2.92
N VAL A 42 -14.17 -4.83 -2.07
CA VAL A 42 -12.94 -4.08 -2.40
C VAL A 42 -11.76 -5.02 -2.64
N GLU A 43 -11.61 -6.10 -1.87
CA GLU A 43 -10.58 -7.11 -2.12
C GLU A 43 -10.79 -7.82 -3.47
N GLN A 44 -12.05 -8.03 -3.87
CA GLN A 44 -12.34 -8.55 -5.22
C GLN A 44 -12.00 -7.53 -6.31
N VAL A 45 -12.22 -6.23 -6.08
CA VAL A 45 -11.76 -5.17 -6.99
C VAL A 45 -10.24 -5.22 -7.17
N ILE A 46 -9.49 -5.33 -6.07
CA ILE A 46 -8.02 -5.46 -6.11
C ILE A 46 -7.60 -6.64 -6.97
N ARG A 47 -8.17 -7.83 -6.74
CA ARG A 47 -7.89 -9.03 -7.54
C ARG A 47 -8.16 -8.81 -9.03
N ARG A 48 -9.25 -8.14 -9.38
CA ARG A 48 -9.58 -7.81 -10.78
C ARG A 48 -8.57 -6.84 -11.39
N LEU A 49 -8.12 -5.83 -10.64
CA LEU A 49 -7.11 -4.88 -11.11
C LEU A 49 -5.75 -5.54 -11.31
N ILE A 50 -5.32 -6.41 -10.39
CA ILE A 50 -4.07 -7.20 -10.53
C ILE A 50 -4.13 -8.06 -11.79
N ALA A 51 -5.23 -8.78 -12.01
CA ALA A 51 -5.40 -9.59 -13.21
C ALA A 51 -5.40 -8.76 -14.51
N ARG A 52 -5.88 -7.52 -14.45
CA ARG A 52 -5.97 -6.62 -15.61
C ARG A 52 -4.67 -5.87 -15.90
N PHE A 53 -3.86 -5.59 -14.88
CA PHE A 53 -2.62 -4.82 -14.98
C PHE A 53 -1.44 -5.62 -14.42
N PRO A 54 -1.06 -6.76 -15.02
CA PRO A 54 0.01 -7.62 -14.50
C PRO A 54 1.40 -6.98 -14.57
N VAL A 55 1.54 -5.83 -15.26
CA VAL A 55 2.79 -5.07 -15.38
C VAL A 55 3.06 -4.14 -14.20
N MET A 56 2.06 -3.88 -13.36
CA MET A 56 2.17 -3.03 -12.18
C MET A 56 2.35 -3.88 -10.92
N ALA A 57 3.14 -3.41 -9.96
CA ALA A 57 3.32 -4.11 -8.70
C ALA A 57 2.00 -4.16 -7.91
N VAL A 58 1.75 -5.28 -7.22
CA VAL A 58 0.55 -5.47 -6.41
C VAL A 58 0.43 -4.39 -5.33
N ASP A 59 1.54 -4.05 -4.67
CA ASP A 59 1.59 -3.01 -3.65
C ASP A 59 1.17 -1.62 -4.18
N ASP A 60 1.53 -1.31 -5.44
CA ASP A 60 1.14 -0.05 -6.09
C ASP A 60 -0.36 -0.01 -6.40
N ILE A 61 -0.93 -1.15 -6.83
CA ILE A 61 -2.37 -1.30 -7.06
C ILE A 61 -3.12 -1.14 -5.74
N ASP A 62 -2.67 -1.81 -4.68
CA ASP A 62 -3.26 -1.73 -3.34
C ASP A 62 -3.22 -0.30 -2.80
N ALA A 63 -2.07 0.37 -2.87
CA ALA A 63 -1.92 1.75 -2.41
C ALA A 63 -2.91 2.70 -3.11
N ARG A 64 -3.11 2.54 -4.42
CA ARG A 64 -4.07 3.36 -5.20
C ARG A 64 -5.51 3.06 -4.81
N VAL A 65 -5.87 1.79 -4.67
CA VAL A 65 -7.21 1.38 -4.24
C VAL A 65 -7.52 1.93 -2.85
N HIS A 66 -6.59 1.82 -1.90
CA HIS A 66 -6.77 2.35 -0.55
C HIS A 66 -6.84 3.88 -0.52
N ALA A 67 -6.03 4.57 -1.32
CA ALA A 67 -6.09 6.02 -1.45
C ALA A 67 -7.47 6.50 -1.96
N VAL A 68 -8.04 5.79 -2.94
CA VAL A 68 -9.39 6.08 -3.46
C VAL A 68 -10.46 5.70 -2.45
N TYR A 69 -10.34 4.56 -1.77
CA TYR A 69 -11.26 4.12 -0.72
C TYR A 69 -11.39 5.17 0.41
N GLY A 70 -10.26 5.76 0.81
CA GLY A 70 -10.22 6.83 1.81
C GLY A 70 -11.05 8.06 1.44
N ARG A 71 -11.18 8.39 0.15
CA ARG A 71 -12.01 9.52 -0.33
C ARG A 71 -13.50 9.33 -0.04
N PHE A 72 -13.93 8.10 0.18
CA PHE A 72 -15.32 7.78 0.47
C PHE A 72 -15.63 7.67 1.96
N ALA A 73 -14.66 7.85 2.87
CA ALA A 73 -14.82 7.57 4.31
C ALA A 73 -16.10 8.15 4.94
N ASP A 74 -16.47 9.39 4.58
CA ASP A 74 -17.63 10.10 5.14
C ASP A 74 -18.94 9.93 4.35
N CYS A 75 -18.94 9.12 3.28
CA CYS A 75 -20.14 8.92 2.46
C CYS A 75 -21.20 8.06 3.17
N LYS A 76 -22.45 8.56 3.18
CA LYS A 76 -23.60 7.89 3.83
C LYS A 76 -24.16 6.71 3.03
N VAL A 77 -24.09 6.75 1.70
CA VAL A 77 -24.54 5.67 0.81
C VAL A 77 -23.29 5.04 0.19
N ARG A 78 -23.04 3.78 0.52
CA ARG A 78 -21.78 3.09 0.18
C ARG A 78 -21.93 1.88 -0.74
N ILE A 79 -23.15 1.54 -1.16
CA ILE A 79 -23.45 0.38 -2.03
C ILE A 79 -22.76 0.43 -3.41
N PHE A 80 -22.29 1.61 -3.83
CA PHE A 80 -21.57 1.79 -5.09
C PHE A 80 -20.07 2.08 -4.89
N VAL A 81 -19.58 2.13 -3.64
CA VAL A 81 -18.19 2.45 -3.34
C VAL A 81 -17.23 1.49 -4.06
N PRO A 82 -17.43 0.16 -4.06
CA PRO A 82 -16.55 -0.77 -4.77
C PRO A 82 -16.45 -0.48 -6.29
N LEU A 83 -17.58 -0.17 -6.94
CA LEU A 83 -17.61 0.18 -8.36
C LEU A 83 -16.92 1.52 -8.65
N LEU A 84 -17.11 2.51 -7.78
CA LEU A 84 -16.47 3.82 -7.92
C LEU A 84 -14.96 3.72 -7.72
N ILE A 85 -14.52 2.90 -6.76
CA ILE A 85 -13.12 2.59 -6.52
C ILE A 85 -12.51 1.94 -7.74
N GLU A 86 -13.12 0.87 -8.26
CA GLU A 86 -12.60 0.15 -9.44
C GLU A 86 -12.43 1.09 -10.63
N LYS A 87 -13.43 1.96 -10.87
CA LYS A 87 -13.38 2.92 -11.97
C LYS A 87 -12.29 3.97 -11.78
N ALA A 88 -12.15 4.54 -10.58
CA ALA A 88 -11.16 5.56 -10.31
C ALA A 88 -9.74 4.99 -10.28
N ALA A 89 -9.51 3.85 -9.60
CA ALA A 89 -8.21 3.19 -9.56
C ALA A 89 -7.74 2.77 -10.96
N ARG A 90 -8.65 2.24 -11.80
CA ARG A 90 -8.32 1.94 -13.20
C ARG A 90 -7.83 3.18 -13.95
N ARG A 91 -8.50 4.31 -13.80
CA ARG A 91 -8.10 5.56 -14.46
C ARG A 91 -6.73 6.03 -13.95
N ASP A 92 -6.51 6.02 -12.65
CA ASP A 92 -5.22 6.42 -12.05
C ASP A 92 -4.07 5.50 -12.53
N ILE A 93 -4.35 4.20 -12.75
CA ILE A 93 -3.41 3.23 -13.34
C ILE A 93 -3.14 3.53 -14.80
N GLU A 94 -4.17 3.71 -15.61
CA GLU A 94 -4.05 4.03 -17.03
C GLU A 94 -3.29 5.35 -17.24
N ASP A 95 -3.60 6.38 -16.47
CA ASP A 95 -2.92 7.69 -16.53
C ASP A 95 -1.44 7.56 -16.15
N PHE A 96 -1.11 6.76 -15.13
CA PHE A 96 0.28 6.51 -14.73
C PHE A 96 1.07 5.73 -15.80
N LEU A 97 0.47 4.70 -16.40
CA LEU A 97 1.12 3.92 -17.46
C LEU A 97 1.25 4.71 -18.76
N ALA A 98 0.34 5.66 -19.01
CA ALA A 98 0.39 6.56 -20.16
C ALA A 98 1.46 7.65 -20.03
N GLN A 99 1.98 7.92 -18.82
CA GLN A 99 3.08 8.87 -18.64
C GLN A 99 4.42 8.27 -19.11
N PRO A 100 5.10 8.90 -20.09
CA PRO A 100 6.29 8.36 -20.75
C PRO A 100 7.58 8.39 -19.92
N ASP A 101 7.54 8.77 -18.64
CA ASP A 101 8.72 9.30 -17.94
C ASP A 101 9.47 8.29 -17.05
N HIS A 102 9.01 7.05 -16.92
CA HIS A 102 9.65 6.08 -16.00
C HIS A 102 10.70 5.17 -16.65
N LEU A 103 10.97 5.30 -17.96
CA LEU A 103 12.12 4.64 -18.62
C LEU A 103 13.40 5.49 -18.60
N THR A 104 13.39 6.66 -17.97
CA THR A 104 14.51 7.61 -18.01
C THR A 104 14.80 8.26 -16.66
N LEU A 105 15.51 7.56 -15.76
CA LEU A 105 16.66 8.14 -15.03
C LEU A 105 17.48 7.08 -14.27
N VAL A 106 18.08 6.15 -15.01
CA VAL A 106 19.43 5.68 -14.63
C VAL A 106 20.34 6.10 -15.77
N SER A 107 20.79 7.36 -15.72
CA SER A 107 22.00 7.75 -16.42
C SER A 107 23.19 7.33 -15.55
N PRO A 108 24.24 6.69 -16.11
CA PRO A 108 25.47 6.41 -15.38
C PRO A 108 26.12 7.75 -15.04
N THR A 109 26.44 8.02 -13.78
CA THR A 109 27.25 9.19 -13.41
C THR A 109 28.68 8.98 -13.94
N PRO A 110 29.17 9.73 -14.94
CA PRO A 110 30.58 9.74 -15.31
C PRO A 110 31.23 10.90 -14.56
N GLY A 111 31.85 10.60 -13.41
CA GLY A 111 32.40 11.66 -12.57
C GLY A 111 33.30 11.17 -11.45
N THR A 112 34.03 10.07 -11.64
CA THR A 112 35.22 9.83 -10.81
C THR A 112 36.37 10.62 -11.43
N THR A 113 36.52 11.87 -11.02
CA THR A 113 37.80 12.57 -11.12
C THR A 113 38.53 12.36 -9.80
N PRO A 114 39.73 11.77 -9.78
CA PRO A 114 40.49 11.59 -8.55
C PRO A 114 40.89 12.96 -8.02
N GLN A 115 40.39 13.33 -6.85
CA GLN A 115 40.98 14.44 -6.10
C GLN A 115 42.34 13.96 -5.60
N THR A 116 43.38 14.31 -6.38
CA THR A 116 44.77 14.25 -5.95
C THR A 116 44.91 15.24 -4.79
N VAL A 117 45.25 14.68 -3.64
CA VAL A 117 45.52 15.38 -2.39
C VAL A 117 46.73 16.30 -2.61
N GLU A 118 46.49 17.61 -2.70
CA GLU A 118 47.54 18.62 -2.62
C GLU A 118 48.06 18.68 -1.18
N VAL A 119 49.28 18.18 -0.98
CA VAL A 119 50.04 18.30 0.26
C VAL A 119 50.60 19.72 0.34
N ARG A 120 50.22 20.49 1.36
CA ARG A 120 51.01 21.65 1.79
C ARG A 120 51.05 21.74 3.30
N ALA A 121 52.02 21.05 3.89
CA ALA A 121 52.49 21.31 5.24
C ALA A 121 53.40 22.54 5.20
N GLY A 122 53.00 23.59 5.92
CA GLY A 122 53.83 24.77 6.14
C GLY A 122 53.27 25.60 7.29
N GLU A 123 54.09 25.67 8.35
CA GLU A 123 54.15 26.73 9.36
C GLU A 123 53.52 26.46 10.73
N VAL A 124 54.40 26.06 11.68
CA VAL A 124 54.27 26.36 13.11
C VAL A 124 55.56 27.05 13.56
N ALA A 125 55.36 28.01 14.45
CA ALA A 125 56.28 29.03 14.95
C ALA A 125 57.63 28.54 15.52
#